data_AF-A0A1V6I870-F1
#
_entry.id   AF-A0A1V6I870-F1
#
_cell.length_a   1.000
_cell.length_b   1.000
_cell.length_c   1.000
_cell.angle_alpha   90.00
_cell.angle_beta   90.00
_cell.angle_gamma   90.00
#
_symmetry.space_group_name_H-M   'P 1'
#
loop_
_entity.id
_entity.type
_entity.pdbx_description
1 polymer ?
#
loop_
_entity_poly.entity_id
_entity_poly.type
_entity_poly.pdbx_seq_one_letter_code
_entity_poly.pdbx_strand_id
1 'polypeptide(L)'
;MGNTQMVGKFRLVHYDYNDTALAVLTEKHAYEFAKGNTAPTDRQTQPSININDSTIIKEDDKLVVLVNLDDNITEHSTSSQRSLWTWQIPITFKNERTGNKFKKTLSVNDFSFTGAEAPANSKAWVSGKWYMLGYYQVPAQSSIKLGHTIQDVRVDSKIILHQALTTS
;
A
#
# COMPACT_ATOMS: atom_id res chain seq x y z
N MET A 1 -12.50 -16.85 -16.94
CA MET A 1 -12.32 -16.15 -15.65
C MET A 1 -10.96 -16.49 -15.09
N GLY A 2 -10.02 -15.57 -15.25
CA GLY A 2 -8.68 -15.65 -14.68
C GLY A 2 -8.48 -14.57 -13.62
N ASN A 3 -7.55 -14.79 -12.70
CA ASN A 3 -7.03 -13.71 -11.87
C ASN A 3 -5.85 -13.07 -12.61
N THR A 4 -5.91 -11.75 -12.78
CA THR A 4 -4.89 -10.96 -13.46
C THR A 4 -4.24 -10.02 -12.47
N GLN A 5 -2.93 -10.12 -12.30
CA GLN A 5 -2.16 -9.17 -11.49
C GLN A 5 -2.33 -7.75 -12.05
N MET A 6 -2.52 -6.76 -11.16
CA MET A 6 -2.38 -5.36 -11.53
C MET A 6 -0.90 -5.05 -11.75
N VAL A 7 -0.50 -4.96 -13.02
CA VAL A 7 0.88 -4.64 -13.41
C VAL A 7 1.00 -3.15 -13.70
N GLY A 8 2.01 -2.54 -13.09
CA GLY A 8 2.34 -1.13 -13.25
C GLY A 8 3.12 -0.58 -12.05
N LYS A 9 3.08 0.74 -11.86
CA LYS A 9 3.78 1.41 -10.76
C LYS A 9 2.90 1.54 -9.53
N PHE A 10 3.43 1.12 -8.39
CA PHE A 10 2.86 1.34 -7.07
C PHE A 10 3.59 2.44 -6.33
N ARG A 11 2.84 3.27 -5.62
CA ARG A 11 3.39 4.39 -4.87
C ARG A 11 2.77 4.47 -3.47
N LEU A 12 3.61 4.66 -2.46
CA LEU A 12 3.15 5.09 -1.14
C LEU A 12 3.38 6.59 -1.01
N VAL A 13 2.34 7.31 -0.63
CA VAL A 13 2.35 8.78 -0.59
C VAL A 13 1.82 9.27 0.74
N HIS A 14 2.48 10.26 1.31
CA HIS A 14 2.00 11.04 2.44
C HIS A 14 1.06 12.12 1.91
N TYR A 15 -0.18 12.08 2.36
CA TYR A 15 -1.20 13.10 2.14
C TYR A 15 -1.50 13.83 3.43
N ASP A 16 -1.79 15.13 3.35
CA ASP A 16 -2.32 15.87 4.50
C ASP A 16 -3.81 15.56 4.75
N TYR A 17 -4.37 16.17 5.80
CA TYR A 17 -5.79 16.02 6.13
C TYR A 17 -6.74 16.55 5.04
N ASN A 18 -6.28 17.45 4.16
CA ASN A 18 -7.05 18.05 3.05
C ASN A 18 -6.91 17.27 1.73
N ASP A 19 -6.34 16.05 1.75
CA ASP A 19 -6.07 15.25 0.55
C ASP A 19 -5.07 15.92 -0.42
N THR A 20 -4.14 16.71 0.10
CA THR A 20 -2.99 17.22 -0.65
C THR A 20 -1.79 16.28 -0.50
N ALA A 21 -1.22 15.83 -1.63
CA ALA A 21 -0.01 15.02 -1.63
C ALA A 21 1.19 15.84 -1.16
N LEU A 22 1.80 15.46 -0.04
CA LEU A 22 2.95 16.14 0.55
C LEU A 22 4.27 15.51 0.12
N ALA A 23 4.36 14.17 0.09
CA ALA A 23 5.60 13.48 -0.24
C ALA A 23 5.37 12.07 -0.80
N VAL A 24 6.17 11.70 -1.80
CA VAL A 24 6.26 10.32 -2.28
C VAL A 24 7.28 9.56 -1.43
N LEU A 25 6.82 8.54 -0.72
CA LEU A 25 7.64 7.80 0.24
C LEU A 25 8.34 6.60 -0.39
N THR A 26 7.68 5.96 -1.36
CA THR A 26 8.28 4.96 -2.22
C THR A 26 7.52 4.86 -3.53
N GLU A 27 8.23 4.62 -4.62
CA GLU A 27 7.67 4.25 -5.93
C GLU A 27 8.44 3.05 -6.46
N LYS A 28 7.70 2.02 -6.84
CA LYS A 28 8.25 0.75 -7.28
C LYS A 28 7.32 0.09 -8.28
N HIS A 29 7.89 -0.67 -9.22
CA HIS A 29 7.10 -1.45 -10.16
C HIS A 29 6.49 -2.69 -9.50
N ALA A 30 5.34 -3.16 -9.96
CA ALA A 30 4.65 -4.34 -9.47
C ALA A 30 5.59 -5.56 -9.36
N TYR A 31 6.47 -5.74 -10.37
CA TYR A 31 7.45 -6.83 -10.42
C TYR A 31 8.56 -6.75 -9.38
N GLU A 32 8.77 -5.59 -8.76
CA GLU A 32 9.68 -5.48 -7.62
C GLU A 32 9.03 -6.06 -6.36
N PHE A 33 7.70 -6.02 -6.23
CA PHE A 33 6.96 -6.61 -5.10
C PHE A 33 6.50 -8.04 -5.34
N ALA A 34 6.16 -8.40 -6.57
CA ALA A 34 5.64 -9.74 -6.85
C ALA A 34 5.80 -10.06 -8.33
N LYS A 35 6.34 -11.24 -8.62
CA LYS A 35 6.38 -11.80 -9.97
C LYS A 35 5.25 -12.83 -10.11
N GLY A 36 4.17 -12.46 -10.80
CA GLY A 36 3.05 -13.35 -11.10
C GLY A 36 1.79 -13.09 -10.28
N ASN A 37 0.77 -13.94 -10.49
CA ASN A 37 -0.59 -13.74 -9.96
C ASN A 37 -0.78 -14.13 -8.48
N THR A 38 0.29 -14.53 -7.79
CA THR A 38 0.27 -14.89 -6.38
C THR A 38 1.23 -14.02 -5.59
N ALA A 39 0.81 -13.63 -4.39
CA ALA A 39 1.67 -12.88 -3.48
C ALA A 39 2.96 -13.69 -3.18
N PRO A 40 4.11 -13.02 -3.09
CA PRO A 40 5.37 -13.68 -2.77
C PRO A 40 5.32 -14.30 -1.36
N THR A 41 5.83 -15.52 -1.24
CA THR A 41 5.93 -16.23 0.04
C THR A 41 7.25 -15.95 0.75
N ASP A 42 8.33 -15.72 -0.02
CA ASP A 42 9.64 -15.35 0.52
C ASP A 42 9.78 -13.84 0.67
N ARG A 43 9.97 -13.40 1.91
CA ARG A 43 10.11 -12.00 2.30
C ARG A 43 11.51 -11.43 2.06
N GLN A 44 12.55 -12.25 1.97
CA GLN A 44 13.92 -11.74 1.87
C GLN A 44 14.20 -11.05 0.54
N THR A 45 13.52 -11.52 -0.51
CA THR A 45 13.61 -11.00 -1.89
C THR A 45 12.82 -9.72 -2.12
N GLN A 46 12.06 -9.27 -1.12
CA GLN A 46 11.16 -8.13 -1.25
C GLN A 46 11.89 -6.78 -1.08
N PRO A 47 11.33 -5.69 -1.62
CA PRO A 47 11.90 -4.36 -1.45
C PRO A 47 11.82 -3.94 0.02
N SER A 48 12.87 -3.29 0.52
CA SER A 48 12.93 -2.76 1.88
C SER A 48 12.74 -1.25 1.91
N ILE A 49 12.06 -0.74 2.94
CA ILE A 49 12.04 0.70 3.27
C ILE A 49 13.09 0.98 4.32
N ASN A 50 13.97 1.92 4.04
CA ASN A 50 14.80 2.53 5.06
C ASN A 50 13.98 3.57 5.85
N ILE A 51 13.83 3.35 7.15
CA ILE A 51 13.08 4.25 8.04
C ILE A 51 13.63 5.69 8.06
N ASN A 52 14.92 5.85 7.76
CA ASN A 52 15.56 7.18 7.73
C ASN A 52 15.12 8.00 6.53
N ASP A 53 14.74 7.34 5.43
CA ASP A 53 14.32 7.99 4.18
C ASP A 53 12.82 8.33 4.20
N SER A 54 12.05 7.78 5.14
CA SER A 54 10.64 8.13 5.36
C SER A 54 10.50 9.47 6.08
N THR A 55 9.54 10.28 5.64
CA THR A 55 9.04 11.41 6.42
C THR A 55 8.20 10.93 7.61
N ILE A 56 7.92 11.84 8.54
CA ILE A 56 6.95 11.61 9.62
C ILE A 56 5.58 12.03 9.11
N ILE A 57 4.63 11.10 9.16
CA ILE A 57 3.21 11.34 8.88
C ILE A 57 2.55 11.58 10.24
N LYS A 58 1.91 12.74 10.41
CA LYS A 58 1.36 13.16 11.70
C LYS A 58 -0.09 12.72 11.87
N GLU A 59 -0.67 13.01 13.02
CA GLU A 59 -2.11 12.80 13.24
C GLU A 59 -2.93 13.50 12.15
N ASP A 60 -4.09 12.92 11.81
CA ASP A 60 -5.00 13.42 10.78
C ASP A 60 -4.46 13.44 9.34
N ASP A 61 -3.16 13.20 9.14
CA ASP A 61 -2.59 12.92 7.82
C ASP A 61 -2.86 11.46 7.38
N LYS A 62 -2.70 11.21 6.09
CA LYS A 62 -2.98 9.93 5.45
C LYS A 62 -1.73 9.33 4.81
N LEU A 63 -1.58 8.03 4.97
CA LEU A 63 -0.70 7.21 4.13
C LEU A 63 -1.56 6.59 3.02
N VAL A 64 -1.25 6.90 1.76
CA VAL A 64 -2.06 6.52 0.61
C VAL A 64 -1.29 5.57 -0.31
N VAL A 65 -1.96 4.51 -0.76
CA VAL A 65 -1.45 3.59 -1.79
C VAL A 65 -2.03 4.00 -3.14
N LEU A 66 -1.18 4.38 -4.08
CA LEU A 66 -1.56 4.69 -5.45
C LEU A 66 -1.05 3.61 -6.41
N VAL A 67 -1.78 3.41 -7.51
CA VAL A 67 -1.36 2.56 -8.64
C VAL A 67 -1.50 3.28 -9.96
N ASN A 68 -0.55 3.07 -10.86
CA ASN A 68 -0.61 3.47 -12.26
C ASN A 68 -0.36 2.22 -13.10
N LEU A 69 -1.35 1.78 -13.88
CA LEU A 69 -1.23 0.54 -14.64
C LEU A 69 -0.48 0.75 -15.95
N ASP A 70 0.27 -0.29 -16.36
CA ASP A 70 0.92 -0.32 -17.67
C ASP A 70 -0.11 -0.50 -18.79
N ASP A 71 -1.13 -1.32 -18.55
CA ASP A 71 -2.18 -1.66 -19.52
C ASP A 71 -3.59 -1.42 -18.96
N ASN A 72 -4.55 -1.27 -19.88
CA ASN A 72 -5.96 -1.19 -19.50
C ASN A 72 -6.43 -2.54 -18.95
N ILE A 73 -7.11 -2.54 -17.81
CA ILE A 73 -7.68 -3.74 -17.20
C ILE A 73 -9.18 -3.53 -17.00
N THR A 74 -9.99 -4.46 -17.49
CA THR A 74 -11.44 -4.50 -17.20
C THR A 74 -11.70 -5.56 -16.15
N GLU A 75 -12.14 -5.11 -14.98
CA GLU A 75 -12.49 -5.94 -13.85
C GLU A 75 -13.89 -6.56 -14.03
N HIS A 76 -13.99 -7.85 -13.71
CA HIS A 76 -15.23 -8.62 -13.77
C HIS A 76 -15.85 -8.84 -12.37
N SER A 77 -17.18 -8.94 -12.31
CA SER A 77 -17.94 -9.01 -11.06
C SER A 77 -17.62 -10.22 -10.21
N THR A 78 -16.93 -10.01 -9.10
CA THR A 78 -16.94 -10.91 -7.93
C THR A 78 -16.93 -10.09 -6.64
N SER A 79 -17.62 -10.57 -5.62
CA SER A 79 -17.93 -9.86 -4.38
C SER A 79 -16.76 -9.73 -3.39
N SER A 80 -15.54 -10.12 -3.76
CA SER A 80 -14.42 -10.20 -2.78
C SER A 80 -13.02 -10.03 -3.39
N GLN A 81 -12.83 -9.06 -4.29
CA GLN A 81 -11.51 -8.74 -4.86
C GLN A 81 -10.41 -8.45 -3.83
N ARG A 82 -10.77 -7.90 -2.66
CA ARG A 82 -9.80 -7.69 -1.57
C ARG A 82 -9.13 -8.98 -1.09
N SER A 83 -9.77 -10.13 -1.24
CA SER A 83 -9.16 -11.43 -0.88
C SER A 83 -7.97 -11.79 -1.77
N LEU A 84 -7.86 -11.17 -2.95
CA LEU A 84 -6.75 -11.33 -3.88
C LEU A 84 -5.60 -10.35 -3.62
N TRP A 85 -5.80 -9.40 -2.69
CA TRP A 85 -4.81 -8.37 -2.38
C TRP A 85 -4.02 -8.76 -1.14
N THR A 86 -2.71 -8.56 -1.19
CA THR A 86 -1.81 -8.87 -0.08
C THR A 86 -0.90 -7.68 0.12
N TRP A 87 -1.18 -6.90 1.18
CA TRP A 87 -0.37 -5.76 1.57
C TRP A 87 0.32 -6.05 2.91
N GLN A 88 1.60 -5.72 2.98
CA GLN A 88 2.37 -5.70 4.21
C GLN A 88 3.25 -4.45 4.16
N ILE A 89 2.88 -3.43 4.92
CA ILE A 89 3.62 -2.16 4.96
C ILE A 89 4.15 -1.98 6.38
N PRO A 90 5.46 -2.17 6.61
CA PRO A 90 6.05 -1.98 7.92
C PRO A 90 6.03 -0.49 8.27
N ILE A 91 5.56 -0.17 9.48
CA ILE A 91 5.56 1.18 10.03
C ILE A 91 6.11 1.17 11.46
N THR A 92 6.71 2.28 11.84
CA THR A 92 7.00 2.60 13.23
C THR A 92 5.97 3.60 13.70
N PHE A 93 5.16 3.19 14.67
CA PHE A 93 4.13 4.01 15.29
C PHE A 93 4.67 4.66 16.55
N LYS A 94 4.33 5.93 16.76
CA LYS A 94 4.63 6.67 17.97
C LYS A 94 3.34 7.25 18.54
N ASN A 95 3.08 6.98 19.81
CA ASN A 95 2.07 7.72 20.56
C ASN A 95 2.68 9.05 21.02
N GLU A 96 2.12 10.17 20.59
CA GLU A 96 2.66 11.50 20.90
C GLU A 96 2.35 11.92 22.35
N ARG A 97 1.28 11.38 22.95
CA ARG A 97 0.93 11.66 24.35
C ARG A 97 1.89 10.99 25.33
N THR A 98 2.32 9.76 25.06
CA THR A 98 3.19 8.99 25.98
C THR A 98 4.65 8.93 25.53
N GLY A 99 4.95 9.29 24.28
CA GLY A 99 6.28 9.16 23.67
C GLY A 99 6.65 7.72 23.27
N ASN A 100 5.80 6.74 23.58
CA ASN A 100 6.08 5.31 23.32
C ASN A 100 6.10 5.03 21.81
N LYS A 101 7.11 4.26 21.38
CA LYS A 101 7.27 3.82 19.98
C LYS A 101 7.16 2.31 19.89
N PHE A 102 6.46 1.82 18.89
CA PHE A 102 6.38 0.39 18.59
C PHE A 102 6.28 0.12 17.10
N LYS A 103 6.67 -1.08 16.70
CA LYS A 103 6.61 -1.55 15.33
C LYS A 103 5.24 -2.14 15.04
N LYS A 104 4.66 -1.79 13.90
CA LYS A 104 3.42 -2.39 13.39
C LYS A 104 3.62 -2.68 11.90
N THR A 105 2.97 -3.72 11.39
CA THR A 105 2.87 -3.95 9.95
C THR A 105 1.42 -3.77 9.56
N LEU A 106 1.16 -2.81 8.69
CA LEU A 106 -0.18 -2.58 8.16
C LEU A 106 -0.49 -3.64 7.10
N SER A 107 -1.70 -4.19 7.18
CA SER A 107 -2.28 -5.11 6.22
C SER A 107 -3.34 -4.39 5.37
N VAL A 108 -3.83 -5.03 4.32
CA VAL A 108 -4.92 -4.47 3.47
C VAL A 108 -6.16 -4.07 4.29
N ASN A 109 -6.41 -4.76 5.40
CA ASN A 109 -7.57 -4.50 6.26
C ASN A 109 -7.41 -3.27 7.16
N ASP A 110 -6.19 -2.75 7.33
CA ASP A 110 -5.96 -1.50 8.05
C ASP A 110 -6.32 -0.27 7.21
N PHE A 111 -6.55 -0.42 5.89
CA PHE A 111 -6.82 0.68 4.97
C PHE A 111 -8.33 0.88 4.74
N SER A 112 -8.70 2.14 4.53
CA SER A 112 -10.01 2.56 4.06
C SER A 112 -9.99 2.73 2.54
N PHE A 113 -11.11 2.42 1.89
CA PHE A 113 -11.26 2.41 0.44
C PHE A 113 -12.51 3.23 0.09
N THR A 114 -12.34 4.31 -0.66
CA THR A 114 -13.41 5.24 -1.04
C THR A 114 -13.31 5.61 -2.53
N GLY A 115 -14.41 6.08 -3.12
CA GLY A 115 -14.41 6.63 -4.47
C GLY A 115 -14.48 5.60 -5.60
N ALA A 116 -13.94 5.95 -6.77
CA ALA A 116 -13.95 5.11 -7.97
C ALA A 116 -13.09 3.85 -7.79
N GLU A 117 -12.21 3.84 -6.81
CA GLU A 117 -11.23 2.81 -6.47
C GLU A 117 -11.66 1.93 -5.30
N ALA A 118 -12.82 2.23 -4.71
CA ALA A 118 -13.49 1.27 -3.86
C ALA A 118 -13.76 -0.02 -4.67
N PRO A 119 -13.59 -1.21 -4.07
CA PRO A 119 -13.90 -2.47 -4.74
C PRO A 119 -15.34 -2.42 -5.26
N ALA A 120 -15.49 -2.51 -6.58
CA ALA A 120 -16.77 -2.38 -7.26
C ALA A 120 -17.00 -3.61 -8.14
N ASN A 121 -18.27 -3.93 -8.37
CA ASN A 121 -18.64 -5.15 -9.12
C ASN A 121 -18.25 -5.10 -10.61
N SER A 122 -17.84 -3.96 -11.13
CA SER A 122 -17.23 -3.85 -12.46
C SER A 122 -16.56 -2.49 -12.59
N LYS A 123 -15.33 -2.47 -13.11
CA LYS A 123 -14.57 -1.24 -13.30
C LYS A 123 -13.59 -1.37 -14.47
N ALA A 124 -13.46 -0.29 -15.23
CA ALA A 124 -12.39 -0.12 -16.19
C ALA A 124 -11.24 0.67 -15.54
N TRP A 125 -10.06 0.06 -15.49
CA TRP A 125 -8.83 0.68 -15.06
C TRP A 125 -8.03 1.08 -16.31
N VAL A 126 -7.75 2.37 -16.45
CA VAL A 126 -7.12 2.92 -17.65
C VAL A 126 -5.63 3.13 -17.40
N SER A 127 -4.79 2.64 -18.29
CA SER A 127 -3.35 2.82 -18.28
C SER A 127 -2.95 4.30 -18.21
N GLY A 128 -1.85 4.59 -17.53
CA GLY A 128 -1.30 5.94 -17.40
C GLY A 128 -2.03 6.85 -16.40
N LYS A 129 -3.16 6.43 -15.82
CA LYS A 129 -3.84 7.15 -14.74
C LYS A 129 -3.42 6.64 -13.36
N TRP A 130 -3.22 7.57 -12.42
CA TRP A 130 -3.03 7.23 -11.01
C TRP A 130 -4.37 7.02 -10.33
N TYR A 131 -4.55 5.86 -9.72
CA TYR A 131 -5.71 5.47 -8.94
C TYR A 131 -5.32 5.33 -7.48
N MET A 132 -6.10 5.93 -6.57
CA MET A 132 -5.93 5.73 -5.14
C MET A 132 -6.58 4.43 -4.69
N LEU A 133 -5.80 3.41 -4.38
CA LEU A 133 -6.35 2.13 -3.96
C LEU A 133 -6.92 2.20 -2.55
N GLY A 134 -6.23 2.83 -1.62
CA GLY A 134 -6.72 2.97 -0.26
C GLY A 134 -5.82 3.88 0.57
N TYR A 135 -6.34 4.29 1.71
CA TYR A 135 -5.63 5.17 2.63
C TYR A 135 -5.68 4.64 4.07
N TYR A 136 -4.59 4.84 4.80
CA TYR A 136 -4.50 4.66 6.24
C TYR A 136 -4.48 6.04 6.89
N GLN A 137 -5.55 6.35 7.63
CA GLN A 137 -5.65 7.56 8.42
C GLN A 137 -4.84 7.39 9.70
N VAL A 138 -3.88 8.28 9.96
CA VAL A 138 -3.13 8.25 11.22
C VAL A 138 -4.07 8.62 12.36
N PRO A 139 -4.22 7.78 13.41
CA PRO A 139 -5.08 8.07 14.53
C PRO A 139 -4.68 9.36 15.27
N ALA A 140 -5.62 9.97 15.97
CA ALA A 140 -5.35 11.10 16.84
C ALA A 140 -4.23 10.79 17.86
N GLN A 141 -3.46 11.82 18.21
CA GLN A 141 -2.33 11.76 19.15
C GLN A 141 -1.26 10.74 18.75
N SER A 142 -1.08 10.52 17.46
CA SER A 142 -0.07 9.60 16.96
C SER A 142 0.65 10.12 15.73
N SER A 143 1.84 9.55 15.50
CA SER A 143 2.59 9.75 14.28
C SER A 143 3.18 8.43 13.82
N ILE A 144 3.42 8.32 12.51
CA ILE A 144 4.01 7.13 11.91
C ILE A 144 5.19 7.50 11.02
N LYS A 145 6.13 6.57 10.89
CA LYS A 145 7.14 6.54 9.81
C LYS A 145 7.07 5.19 9.10
N LEU A 146 7.32 5.16 7.80
CA LEU A 146 7.47 3.90 7.09
C LEU A 146 8.78 3.20 7.48
N GLY A 147 8.74 1.88 7.52
CA GLY A 147 9.85 1.03 7.93
C GLY A 147 9.88 0.74 9.44
N HIS A 148 10.66 -0.26 9.82
CA HIS A 148 10.96 -0.60 11.21
C HIS A 148 12.40 -0.18 11.53
N THR A 149 12.67 0.25 12.76
CA THR A 149 14.03 0.24 13.30
C THR A 149 14.49 -1.20 13.42
N ILE A 150 15.21 -1.68 12.41
CA ILE A 150 15.74 -3.03 12.20
C ILE A 150 16.01 -3.80 13.52
N GLN A 151 15.32 -4.93 13.73
CA GLN A 151 15.81 -5.99 14.64
C GLN A 151 16.39 -7.15 13.82
N ASP A 152 15.76 -7.53 12.71
CA ASP A 152 16.36 -8.37 11.64
C ASP A 152 16.19 -7.70 10.27
N VAL A 153 17.33 -7.31 9.65
CA VAL A 153 17.38 -6.62 8.34
C VAL A 153 16.73 -7.41 7.22
N ARG A 154 16.64 -8.74 7.35
CA ARG A 154 16.20 -9.62 6.26
C ARG A 154 14.69 -9.59 6.06
N VAL A 155 13.92 -9.21 7.07
CA VAL A 155 12.45 -9.37 7.06
C VAL A 155 11.67 -8.19 7.62
N ASP A 156 12.18 -7.43 8.59
CA ASP A 156 11.38 -6.44 9.31
C ASP A 156 11.01 -5.20 8.48
N SER A 157 11.86 -4.82 7.53
CA SER A 157 11.68 -3.59 6.74
C SER A 157 11.10 -3.84 5.35
N LYS A 158 10.64 -5.08 5.08
CA LYS A 158 10.19 -5.53 3.76
C LYS A 158 8.75 -5.13 3.50
N ILE A 159 8.47 -4.60 2.30
CA ILE A 159 7.11 -4.29 1.85
C ILE A 159 6.62 -5.40 0.92
N ILE A 160 5.35 -5.75 1.04
CA ILE A 160 4.63 -6.49 0.00
C ILE A 160 3.44 -5.64 -0.46
N LEU A 161 3.36 -5.39 -1.76
CA LEU A 161 2.19 -4.83 -2.43
C LEU A 161 1.86 -5.74 -3.61
N HIS A 162 1.03 -6.75 -3.37
CA HIS A 162 0.49 -7.62 -4.42
C HIS A 162 -1.01 -7.40 -4.56
N GLN A 163 -1.47 -7.22 -5.80
CA GLN A 163 -2.86 -7.00 -6.12
C GLN A 163 -3.20 -7.73 -7.41
N ALA A 164 -4.31 -8.45 -7.38
CA ALA A 164 -4.89 -9.08 -8.54
C ALA A 164 -6.39 -8.78 -8.59
N LEU A 165 -6.93 -8.83 -9.80
CA LEU A 165 -8.34 -8.63 -10.10
C LEU A 165 -8.87 -9.86 -10.82
N THR A 166 -10.13 -10.21 -10.59
CA THR A 166 -10.80 -11.19 -11.46
C THR A 166 -11.13 -10.53 -12.80
N THR A 167 -10.66 -11.13 -13.90
CA THR A 167 -10.96 -10.70 -15.26
C THR A 167 -11.65 -11.83 -16.03
N SER A 168 -12.43 -11.48 -17.04
CA SER A 168 -13.16 -12.43 -17.90
C SER A 168 -12.20 -13.33 -18.68
#